data_AF-A0A495I183-F1
#
_entry.id   AF-A0A495I183-F1
#
_cell.length_a   1.000
_cell.length_b   1.000
_cell.length_c   1.000
_cell.angle_alpha   90.00
_cell.angle_beta   90.00
_cell.angle_gamma   90.00
#
_symmetry.space_group_name_H-M   'P 1'
#
loop_
_entity.id
_entity.type
_entity.pdbx_description
1 polymer ?
#
loop_
_entity_poly.entity_id
_entity_poly.type
_entity_poly.pdbx_seq_one_letter_code
_entity_poly.pdbx_strand_id
1 'polypeptide(L)'
;MKRIPFAPPLFTAALLLACAGVSAQTPPQDARARYEQEREKCMTNNTQDSLATCLREANNALDASRKGDLSNPGAAANDNATQRCAAFQTAADQADCMRRVQSSPASGSVSGGGVLRESTTTTITVPAQQ
;
A
#
# COMPACT_ATOMS: atom_id res chain seq x y z
N MET A 1 -67.19 -28.13 20.11
CA MET A 1 -66.20 -28.16 21.20
C MET A 1 -65.38 -29.44 21.05
N LYS A 2 -64.11 -29.34 20.63
CA LYS A 2 -63.20 -30.49 20.43
C LYS A 2 -61.84 -30.08 20.99
N ARG A 3 -61.41 -30.75 22.06
CA ARG A 3 -60.15 -30.45 22.78
C ARG A 3 -58.99 -31.11 22.04
N ILE A 4 -57.99 -30.32 21.66
CA ILE A 4 -56.74 -30.81 21.07
C ILE A 4 -55.71 -30.95 22.22
N PRO A 5 -55.10 -32.12 22.44
CA PRO A 5 -54.09 -32.30 23.48
C PRO A 5 -52.75 -31.66 23.07
N PHE A 6 -52.23 -30.81 23.94
CA PHE A 6 -50.86 -30.28 23.89
C PHE A 6 -49.87 -31.38 24.26
N ALA A 7 -48.88 -31.64 23.41
CA ALA A 7 -47.69 -32.43 23.72
C ALA A 7 -46.44 -31.55 23.55
N PRO A 8 -45.55 -31.46 24.55
CA PRO A 8 -44.31 -30.68 24.43
C PRO A 8 -43.18 -31.56 23.87
N PRO A 9 -42.44 -31.12 22.84
CA PRO A 9 -41.15 -31.71 22.55
C PRO A 9 -40.08 -31.07 23.42
N LEU A 10 -39.34 -31.96 24.07
CA LEU A 10 -38.22 -31.76 24.98
C LEU A 10 -37.09 -30.93 24.37
N PHE A 11 -36.46 -30.14 25.25
CA PHE A 11 -35.17 -29.48 25.08
C PHE A 11 -34.11 -30.41 24.45
N THR A 12 -33.50 -29.98 23.35
CA THR A 12 -32.11 -30.31 23.02
C THR A 12 -31.42 -29.07 22.49
N ALA A 13 -30.70 -28.39 23.38
CA ALA A 13 -29.67 -27.44 23.05
C ALA A 13 -28.46 -28.21 22.50
N ALA A 14 -28.06 -27.93 21.27
CA ALA A 14 -26.77 -28.32 20.73
C ALA A 14 -26.13 -27.11 20.05
N LEU A 15 -25.60 -26.21 20.88
CA LEU A 15 -24.51 -25.31 20.48
C LEU A 15 -23.26 -26.17 20.33
N LEU A 16 -22.82 -26.42 19.10
CA LEU A 16 -21.46 -26.90 18.83
C LEU A 16 -20.80 -26.00 17.79
N LEU A 17 -19.89 -25.20 18.32
CA LEU A 17 -18.73 -24.55 17.70
C LEU A 17 -18.31 -25.17 16.36
N ALA A 18 -18.28 -24.32 15.32
CA ALA A 18 -17.42 -24.50 14.16
C ALA A 18 -16.72 -23.18 13.82
N CYS A 19 -15.94 -22.65 14.77
CA CYS A 19 -14.89 -21.67 14.51
C CYS A 19 -13.54 -22.33 14.75
N ALA A 20 -12.94 -22.93 13.72
CA ALA A 20 -11.51 -23.24 13.72
C ALA A 20 -11.04 -23.55 12.29
N GLY A 21 -10.78 -22.49 11.53
CA GLY A 21 -10.11 -22.55 10.25
C GLY A 21 -9.31 -21.29 9.98
N VAL A 22 -8.74 -20.65 11.02
CA VAL A 22 -7.62 -19.74 10.78
C VAL A 22 -6.42 -20.62 10.49
N SER A 23 -6.23 -20.96 9.21
CA SER A 23 -4.92 -21.40 8.75
C SER A 23 -3.95 -20.27 9.07
N ALA A 24 -3.09 -20.46 10.06
CA ALA A 24 -1.93 -19.61 10.27
C ALA A 24 -1.03 -19.78 9.04
N GLN A 25 -1.28 -18.98 8.01
CA GLN A 25 -0.41 -18.93 6.84
C GLN A 25 0.94 -18.46 7.35
N THR A 26 1.93 -19.34 7.24
CA THR A 26 3.31 -18.94 7.52
C THR A 26 3.60 -17.81 6.54
N PRO A 27 4.04 -16.63 7.02
CA PRO A 27 4.41 -15.56 6.11
C PRO A 27 5.42 -16.13 5.11
N PRO A 28 5.35 -15.76 3.82
CA PRO A 28 6.42 -16.09 2.87
C PRO A 28 7.76 -15.79 3.55
N GLN A 29 8.78 -16.65 3.39
CA GLN A 29 10.07 -16.44 4.08
C GLN A 29 10.61 -15.01 3.84
N ASP A 30 10.30 -14.47 2.66
CA ASP A 30 10.54 -13.08 2.28
C ASP A 30 9.92 -12.06 3.25
N ALA A 31 8.66 -12.23 3.67
CA ALA A 31 7.97 -11.28 4.53
C ALA A 31 8.57 -11.23 5.95
N ARG A 32 9.04 -12.37 6.49
CA ARG A 32 9.76 -12.38 7.77
C ARG A 32 11.12 -11.70 7.64
N ALA A 33 11.86 -11.98 6.56
CA ALA A 33 13.14 -11.34 6.31
C ALA A 33 13.00 -9.81 6.12
N ARG A 34 11.94 -9.34 5.43
CA ARG A 34 11.63 -7.91 5.29
C ARG A 34 11.33 -7.26 6.64
N TYR A 35 10.52 -7.92 7.47
CA TYR A 35 10.25 -7.43 8.83
C TYR A 35 11.52 -7.26 9.66
N GLU A 36 12.44 -8.23 9.62
CA GLU A 36 13.70 -8.15 10.37
C GLU A 36 14.57 -6.99 9.87
N GLN A 37 14.66 -6.81 8.56
CA GLN A 37 15.35 -5.67 7.93
C GLN A 37 14.74 -4.32 8.32
N GLU A 38 13.40 -4.21 8.35
CA GLU A 38 12.72 -2.97 8.76
C GLU A 38 12.93 -2.68 10.25
N ARG A 39 12.87 -3.71 11.09
CA ARG A 39 13.13 -3.59 12.52
C ARG A 39 14.55 -3.10 12.79
N GLU A 40 15.56 -3.60 12.06
CA GLU A 40 16.93 -3.10 12.16
C GLU A 40 17.02 -1.63 11.78
N LYS A 41 16.37 -1.21 10.69
CA LYS A 41 16.31 0.21 10.31
C LYS A 41 15.70 1.06 11.41
N CYS A 42 14.60 0.62 12.02
CA CYS A 42 13.98 1.31 13.15
C CYS A 42 14.96 1.52 14.31
N MET A 43 15.77 0.51 14.65
CA MET A 43 16.74 0.59 15.74
C MET A 43 17.89 1.56 15.47
N THR A 44 18.20 1.84 14.20
CA THR A 44 19.27 2.78 13.82
C THR A 44 18.84 4.26 13.82
N ASN A 45 17.60 4.59 14.22
CA ASN A 45 17.00 5.94 14.16
C ASN A 45 17.08 6.61 12.77
N ASN A 46 17.23 5.81 11.71
CA ASN A 46 17.27 6.28 10.32
C ASN A 46 15.87 6.46 9.71
N THR A 47 14.86 6.72 10.55
CA THR A 47 13.47 6.92 10.16
C THR A 47 12.97 8.29 10.59
N GLN A 48 12.04 8.87 9.84
CA GLN A 48 11.42 10.15 10.23
C GLN A 48 10.48 9.99 11.42
N ASP A 49 10.02 8.77 11.69
CA ASP A 49 9.09 8.44 12.75
C ASP A 49 9.80 8.04 14.05
N SER A 50 9.08 8.14 15.16
CA SER A 50 9.53 7.58 16.44
C SER A 50 9.78 6.08 16.32
N LEU A 51 10.73 5.55 17.10
CA LEU A 51 11.01 4.12 17.19
C LEU A 51 9.73 3.28 17.40
N ALA A 52 8.83 3.75 18.27
CA ALA A 52 7.58 3.06 18.57
C ALA A 52 6.63 3.02 17.36
N THR A 53 6.57 4.10 16.57
CA THR A 53 5.78 4.13 15.32
C THR A 53 6.39 3.22 14.28
N CYS A 54 7.71 3.31 14.06
CA CYS A 54 8.41 2.48 13.08
C CYS A 54 8.20 0.98 13.35
N LEU A 55 8.38 0.54 14.60
CA LEU A 55 8.16 -0.86 14.97
C LEU A 55 6.71 -1.30 14.82
N ARG A 56 5.75 -0.40 15.09
CA ARG A 56 4.32 -0.67 14.88
C ARG A 56 4.01 -0.85 13.40
N GLU A 57 4.56 -0.01 12.53
CA GLU A 57 4.37 -0.11 11.08
C GLU A 57 4.99 -1.40 10.51
N ALA A 58 6.21 -1.76 10.92
CA ALA A 58 6.84 -3.02 10.53
C ALA A 58 6.01 -4.25 10.95
N ASN A 59 5.45 -4.24 12.17
CA ASN A 59 4.56 -5.31 12.63
C ASN A 59 3.25 -5.36 11.81
N ASN A 60 2.67 -4.20 11.50
CA ASN A 60 1.45 -4.12 10.70
C ASN A 60 1.69 -4.63 9.27
N ALA A 61 2.84 -4.31 8.66
CA ALA A 61 3.22 -4.80 7.35
C ALA A 61 3.39 -6.33 7.33
N LEU A 62 4.02 -6.90 8.36
CA LEU A 62 4.12 -8.36 8.52
C LEU A 62 2.75 -9.02 8.68
N ASP A 63 1.86 -8.43 9.47
CA ASP A 63 0.50 -8.94 9.67
C ASP A 63 -0.32 -8.90 8.37
N ALA A 64 -0.30 -7.77 7.65
CA ALA A 64 -0.91 -7.64 6.34
C ALA A 64 -0.36 -8.67 5.34
N SER A 65 0.96 -8.91 5.36
CA SER A 65 1.57 -9.95 4.52
C SER A 65 1.05 -11.35 4.86
N ARG A 66 0.89 -11.69 6.14
CA ARG A 66 0.35 -12.99 6.60
C ARG A 66 -1.10 -13.19 6.19
N LYS A 67 -1.88 -12.11 6.18
CA LYS A 67 -3.29 -12.12 5.75
C LYS A 67 -3.45 -12.16 4.23
N GLY A 68 -2.38 -11.88 3.48
CA GLY A 68 -2.44 -11.75 2.03
C GLY A 68 -3.04 -10.42 1.57
N ASP A 69 -3.07 -9.40 2.45
CA ASP A 69 -3.66 -8.08 2.17
C ASP A 69 -2.74 -7.17 1.35
N LEU A 70 -1.50 -7.60 1.10
CA LEU A 70 -0.54 -6.86 0.29
C LEU A 70 -0.79 -7.12 -1.19
N SER A 71 -0.92 -6.04 -1.97
CA SER A 71 -1.04 -6.10 -3.42
C SER A 71 0.05 -5.26 -4.09
N ASN A 72 0.50 -5.72 -5.27
CA ASN A 72 1.35 -4.93 -6.15
C ASN A 72 0.50 -4.45 -7.33
N PRO A 73 0.33 -3.13 -7.53
CA PRO A 73 -0.46 -2.59 -8.63
C PRO A 73 0.12 -2.90 -10.02
N GLY A 74 1.37 -3.32 -10.14
CA GLY A 74 1.99 -3.72 -11.41
C GLY A 74 1.90 -2.62 -12.47
N ALA A 75 1.44 -2.95 -13.67
CA ALA A 75 1.28 -1.99 -14.77
C ALA A 75 0.36 -0.81 -14.43
N ALA A 76 -0.68 -1.04 -13.61
CA ALA A 76 -1.61 0.01 -13.21
C ALA A 76 -0.93 1.13 -12.40
N ALA A 77 0.24 0.87 -11.79
CA ALA A 77 1.02 1.90 -11.13
C ALA A 77 1.51 2.98 -12.11
N ASN A 78 1.93 2.57 -13.31
CA ASN A 78 2.39 3.50 -14.35
C ASN A 78 1.22 4.28 -14.95
N ASP A 79 0.09 3.61 -15.19
CA ASP A 79 -1.12 4.26 -15.68
C ASP A 79 -1.59 5.33 -14.69
N ASN A 80 -1.70 4.98 -13.40
CA ASN A 80 -2.04 5.93 -12.34
C ASN A 80 -1.03 7.07 -12.26
N ALA A 81 0.27 6.80 -12.42
CA ALA A 81 1.30 7.83 -12.40
C ALA A 81 1.11 8.85 -13.53
N THR A 82 0.75 8.42 -14.73
CA THR A 82 0.47 9.33 -15.86
C THR A 82 -0.88 10.04 -15.71
N GLN A 83 -1.91 9.37 -15.20
CA GLN A 83 -3.22 9.99 -14.91
C GLN A 83 -3.11 11.14 -13.92
N ARG A 84 -2.21 11.05 -12.94
CA ARG A 84 -1.93 12.16 -12.00
C ARG A 84 -1.44 13.44 -12.68
N CYS A 85 -0.90 13.37 -13.90
CA CYS A 85 -0.52 14.57 -14.65
C CYS A 85 -1.74 15.38 -15.15
N ALA A 86 -2.95 14.81 -15.17
CA ALA A 86 -4.16 15.55 -15.54
C ALA A 86 -4.54 16.66 -14.55
N ALA A 87 -3.89 16.73 -13.38
CA ALA A 87 -4.10 17.80 -12.39
C ALA A 87 -3.50 19.16 -12.84
N PHE A 88 -2.61 19.17 -13.83
CA PHE A 88 -2.01 20.41 -14.34
C PHE A 88 -2.97 21.14 -15.28
N GLN A 89 -3.10 22.45 -15.10
CA GLN A 89 -4.07 23.27 -15.84
C GLN A 89 -3.57 23.70 -17.22
N THR A 90 -2.25 23.83 -17.40
CA THR A 90 -1.66 24.23 -18.68
C THR A 90 -1.17 23.00 -19.45
N ALA A 91 -1.28 23.05 -20.78
CA ALA A 91 -0.77 21.99 -21.64
C ALA A 91 0.75 21.80 -21.49
N ALA A 92 1.49 22.89 -21.22
CA ALA A 92 2.94 22.85 -21.02
C ALA A 92 3.30 22.08 -19.74
N ASP A 93 2.66 22.39 -18.61
CA ASP A 93 2.94 21.73 -17.32
C ASP A 93 2.54 20.25 -17.34
N GLN A 94 1.42 19.93 -18.00
CA GLN A 94 0.98 18.56 -18.20
C GLN A 94 2.00 17.77 -19.03
N ALA A 95 2.47 18.35 -20.15
CA ALA A 95 3.48 17.73 -21.00
C ALA A 95 4.81 17.52 -20.25
N ASP A 96 5.23 18.49 -19.44
CA ASP A 96 6.44 18.37 -18.61
C ASP A 96 6.28 17.29 -17.53
N CYS A 97 5.09 17.17 -16.91
CA CYS A 97 4.79 16.07 -15.99
C CYS A 97 4.88 14.71 -16.68
N MET A 98 4.25 14.56 -17.83
CA MET A 98 4.29 13.31 -18.60
C MET A 98 5.73 12.93 -18.94
N ARG A 99 6.54 13.90 -19.38
CA ARG A 99 7.96 13.69 -19.68
C ARG A 99 8.73 13.17 -18.48
N ARG A 100 8.54 13.77 -17.29
CA ARG A 100 9.16 13.28 -16.04
C ARG A 100 8.73 11.86 -15.68
N VAL A 101 7.45 11.55 -15.80
CA VAL A 101 6.92 10.23 -15.41
C VAL A 101 7.42 9.13 -16.36
N GLN A 102 7.46 9.41 -17.66
CA GLN A 102 7.75 8.40 -18.68
C GLN A 102 9.25 8.25 -18.99
N SER A 103 10.02 9.34 -18.95
CA SER A 103 11.35 9.37 -19.54
C SER A 103 12.46 9.73 -18.56
N SER A 104 12.16 10.31 -17.39
CA SER A 104 13.20 10.62 -16.40
C SER A 104 13.56 9.40 -15.57
N PRO A 105 14.86 9.10 -15.41
CA PRO A 105 15.30 8.08 -14.47
C PRO A 105 14.96 8.50 -13.03
N ALA A 106 14.91 7.51 -12.14
CA ALA A 106 14.84 7.79 -10.71
C ALA A 106 16.10 8.57 -10.29
N SER A 107 15.90 9.76 -9.71
CA SER A 107 16.99 10.60 -9.19
C SER A 107 17.27 10.32 -7.71
N GLY A 108 16.38 9.61 -7.02
CA GLY A 108 16.59 9.20 -5.64
C GLY A 108 15.35 8.60 -5.00
N SER A 109 15.42 8.44 -3.68
CA SER A 109 14.28 8.02 -2.86
C SER A 109 14.19 8.86 -1.60
N VAL A 110 12.97 9.01 -1.10
CA VAL A 110 12.72 9.66 0.20
C VAL A 110 12.63 8.61 1.30
N SER A 111 12.92 9.02 2.53
CA SER A 111 12.83 8.18 3.73
C SER A 111 11.45 7.55 3.92
N GLY A 112 10.38 8.21 3.48
CA GLY A 112 9.00 7.69 3.48
C GLY A 112 8.64 6.73 2.33
N GLY A 113 9.61 6.26 1.53
CA GLY A 113 9.37 5.20 0.53
C GLY A 113 8.88 5.65 -0.85
N GLY A 114 9.16 6.90 -1.25
CA GLY A 114 8.83 7.43 -2.58
C GLY A 114 10.04 7.47 -3.52
N VAL A 115 9.80 7.36 -4.83
CA VAL A 115 10.81 7.57 -5.89
C VAL A 115 10.74 9.01 -6.38
N LEU A 116 11.88 9.68 -6.42
CA LEU A 116 12.02 11.01 -7.01
C LEU A 116 12.45 10.91 -8.47
N ARG A 117 11.90 11.79 -9.30
CA ARG A 117 12.25 11.95 -10.72
C ARG A 117 12.39 13.42 -11.03
N GLU A 118 13.40 13.76 -11.82
CA GLU A 118 13.71 15.13 -12.19
C GLU A 118 13.92 15.25 -13.71
N SER A 119 13.53 16.39 -14.29
CA SER A 119 13.86 16.76 -15.66
C SER A 119 14.14 18.25 -15.74
N THR A 120 15.15 18.64 -16.50
CA THR A 120 15.44 20.04 -16.79
C THR A 120 15.00 20.38 -18.22
N THR A 121 14.20 21.42 -18.38
CA THR A 121 13.81 21.97 -19.68
C THR A 121 14.52 23.30 -19.89
N THR A 122 15.29 23.44 -20.97
CA THR A 122 15.95 24.71 -21.32
C THR A 122 15.16 25.41 -22.41
N THR A 123 14.71 26.64 -22.16
CA THR A 123 14.02 27.49 -23.15
C THR A 123 14.97 28.55 -23.69
N ILE A 124 15.18 28.58 -25.01
CA ILE A 124 15.89 29.67 -25.68
C ILE A 124 14.88 30.76 -26.03
N THR A 125 14.92 31.88 -25.33
CA THR A 125 14.13 33.07 -25.69
C THR A 125 14.92 33.87 -26.72
N VAL A 126 14.51 33.81 -27.99
CA VAL A 126 15.09 34.68 -29.02
C VAL A 126 14.49 36.07 -28.83
N PRO A 127 15.28 37.13 -28.61
CA PRO A 127 14.76 38.49 -28.48
C PRO A 127 14.05 38.90 -29.78
N ALA A 128 12.92 39.59 -29.65
CA ALA A 128 12.17 40.09 -30.80
C ALA A 128 13.08 40.95 -31.67
N GLN A 129 13.25 40.57 -32.93
CA GLN A 129 13.93 41.38 -33.94
C GLN A 129 13.11 42.67 -34.08
N GLN A 130 13.72 43.81 -33.75
CA GLN A 130 13.14 45.15 -33.96
C GLN A 130 13.17 45.50 -35.45
#